data_AF-A0A972V2N9-F1
#
_entry.id   AF-A0A972V2N9-F1
#
_cell.length_a   1.000
_cell.length_b   1.000
_cell.length_c   1.000
_cell.angle_alpha   90.00
_cell.angle_beta   90.00
_cell.angle_gamma   90.00
#
_symmetry.space_group_name_H-M   'P 1'
#
loop_
_entity.id
_entity.type
_entity.pdbx_description
1 polymer ?
#
loop_
_entity_poly.entity_id
_entity_poly.type
_entity_poly.pdbx_seq_one_letter_code
_entity_poly.pdbx_strand_id
1 'polypeptide(L)'
;MLKSPGLKTPVLSSGQIGDFRRDGYLAMPGAFDPDDTAQIERWTTELAALPEESGKHWVFHETSQTDLGADLICRIEKMSPFFAGFAELG
;
A
#
# COMPACT_ATOMS: atom_id res chain seq x y z
N MET A 1 -2.45 23.38 -2.04
CA MET A 1 -1.77 22.07 -1.96
C MET A 1 -1.54 21.61 -3.39
N LEU A 2 -0.28 21.50 -3.83
CA LEU A 2 0.05 20.97 -5.15
C LEU A 2 -0.29 19.46 -5.14
N LYS A 3 -1.02 18.96 -6.15
CA LYS A 3 -1.23 17.51 -6.30
C LYS A 3 0.13 16.86 -6.49
N SER A 4 0.41 15.79 -5.73
CA SER A 4 1.57 14.94 -6.01
C SER A 4 1.49 14.43 -7.46
N PRO A 5 2.62 14.32 -8.17
CA PRO A 5 2.64 13.56 -9.41
C PRO A 5 2.23 12.11 -9.08
N GLY A 6 1.32 11.55 -9.87
CA GLY A 6 0.84 10.18 -9.66
C GLY A 6 1.95 9.15 -9.89
N LEU A 7 1.75 7.95 -9.34
CA LEU A 7 2.68 6.83 -9.48
C LEU A 7 2.89 6.44 -10.95
N LYS A 8 4.07 5.89 -11.27
CA LYS A 8 4.38 5.40 -12.62
C LYS A 8 3.84 3.98 -12.78
N THR A 9 2.92 3.78 -13.72
CA THR A 9 2.39 2.44 -13.99
C THR A 9 3.45 1.57 -14.69
N PRO A 10 3.80 0.39 -14.14
CA PRO A 10 4.75 -0.52 -14.78
C PRO A 10 4.22 -1.02 -16.13
N VAL A 11 5.08 -1.05 -17.15
CA VAL A 11 4.74 -1.64 -18.45
C VAL A 11 5.21 -3.08 -18.50
N LEU A 12 4.27 -4.01 -18.71
CA LEU A 12 4.57 -5.44 -18.80
C LEU A 12 4.98 -5.84 -20.22
N SER A 13 6.04 -6.65 -20.32
CA SER A 13 6.39 -7.32 -21.58
C SER A 13 5.42 -8.46 -21.90
N SER A 14 5.36 -8.86 -23.18
CA SER A 14 4.58 -10.03 -23.60
C SER A 14 4.95 -11.32 -22.85
N GLY A 15 6.23 -11.47 -22.49
CA GLY A 15 6.71 -12.60 -21.68
C GLY A 15 6.11 -12.58 -20.28
N GLN A 16 6.18 -11.45 -19.58
CA GLN A 16 5.60 -11.26 -18.25
C GLN A 16 4.08 -11.44 -18.23
N ILE A 17 3.39 -11.00 -19.29
CA ILE A 17 1.94 -11.27 -19.47
C ILE A 17 1.69 -12.78 -19.62
N GLY A 18 2.56 -13.48 -20.35
CA GLY A 18 2.51 -14.94 -20.47
C GLY A 18 2.73 -15.66 -19.15
N ASP A 19 3.72 -15.23 -18.37
CA ASP A 19 4.02 -15.76 -17.04
C ASP A 19 2.83 -15.56 -16.09
N PHE A 20 2.25 -14.37 -16.05
CA PHE A 20 1.05 -14.10 -15.26
C PHE A 20 -0.12 -15.02 -15.64
N ARG A 21 -0.37 -15.24 -16.94
CA ARG A 21 -1.46 -16.12 -17.39
C ARG A 21 -1.24 -17.58 -17.01
N ARG A 22 0.01 -18.03 -16.97
CA ARG A 22 0.38 -19.41 -16.61
C ARG A 22 0.31 -19.62 -15.09
N ASP A 23 0.85 -18.67 -14.33
CA ASP A 23 1.13 -18.84 -12.91
C ASP A 23 0.03 -18.21 -12.02
N GLY A 24 -0.79 -17.32 -12.57
CA GLY A 24 -1.80 -16.55 -11.83
C GLY A 24 -1.23 -15.37 -11.03
N TYR A 25 0.09 -15.16 -11.07
CA TYR A 25 0.78 -14.04 -10.44
C TYR A 25 2.04 -13.67 -11.24
N LEU A 26 2.59 -12.49 -10.98
CA LEU A 26 3.88 -12.04 -11.52
C LEU A 26 4.68 -11.37 -10.41
N ALA A 27 5.89 -11.85 -10.15
CA ALA A 27 6.86 -11.12 -9.32
C ALA A 27 7.64 -10.16 -10.21
N MET A 28 7.53 -8.85 -9.96
CA MET A 28 8.22 -7.81 -10.73
C MET A 28 9.15 -7.00 -9.82
N PRO A 29 10.46 -7.29 -9.82
CA PRO A 29 11.44 -6.48 -9.11
C PRO A 29 11.44 -5.05 -9.65
N GLY A 30 11.43 -4.07 -8.76
CA GLY A 30 11.43 -2.66 -9.15
C GLY A 30 10.18 -2.22 -9.91
N ALA A 31 9.02 -2.84 -9.62
CA ALA A 31 7.74 -2.39 -10.17
C ALA A 31 7.49 -0.90 -9.84
N PHE A 32 7.85 -0.47 -8.63
CA PHE A 32 7.91 0.93 -8.25
C PHE A 32 9.36 1.38 -8.21
N ASP A 33 9.62 2.57 -8.73
CA ASP A 33 10.94 3.19 -8.61
C ASP A 33 11.12 3.83 -7.20
N PRO A 34 12.32 4.35 -6.88
CA PRO A 34 12.57 4.91 -5.54
C PRO A 34 11.63 6.06 -5.15
N ASP A 35 11.24 6.91 -6.10
CA ASP A 35 10.36 8.05 -5.82
C ASP A 35 8.94 7.57 -5.52
N ASP A 36 8.44 6.62 -6.31
CA ASP A 36 7.14 6.00 -6.12
C ASP A 36 7.09 5.21 -4.79
N THR A 37 8.17 4.51 -4.46
CA THR A 37 8.32 3.78 -3.18
C THR A 37 8.27 4.73 -2.00
N ALA A 38 8.99 5.85 -2.05
CA ALA A 38 8.97 6.87 -1.00
C ALA A 38 7.59 7.54 -0.86
N GLN A 39 6.85 7.70 -1.96
CA GLN A 39 5.48 8.22 -1.95
C GLN A 39 4.51 7.24 -1.27
N ILE A 40 4.62 5.94 -1.55
CA ILE A 40 3.82 4.87 -0.91
C ILE A 40 4.16 4.76 0.58
N GLU A 41 5.44 4.84 0.94
CA GLU A 41 5.89 4.84 2.33
C GLU A 41 5.30 6.03 3.12
N ARG A 42 5.34 7.24 2.54
CA ARG A 42 4.68 8.42 3.12
C ARG A 42 3.21 8.15 3.38
N TRP A 43 2.48 7.69 2.37
CA TRP A 43 1.04 7.43 2.48
C TRP A 43 0.73 6.39 3.55
N THR A 44 1.53 5.33 3.62
CA THR A 44 1.36 4.26 4.61
C THR A 44 1.64 4.77 6.01
N THR A 45 2.69 5.58 6.18
CA THR A 45 3.05 6.19 7.48
C THR A 45 1.98 7.18 7.95
N GLU A 46 1.49 8.03 7.04
CA GLU A 46 0.39 8.96 7.33
C GLU A 46 -0.88 8.19 7.73
N LEU A 47 -1.25 7.14 6.99
CA LEU A 47 -2.42 6.31 7.28
C LEU A 47 -2.28 5.60 8.64
N ALA A 48 -1.12 5.03 8.94
CA ALA A 48 -0.87 4.34 10.22
C ALA A 48 -0.88 5.29 11.42
N ALA A 49 -0.60 6.58 11.22
CA ALA A 49 -0.65 7.60 12.26
C ALA A 49 -2.03 8.24 12.44
N LEU A 50 -3.02 7.93 11.58
CA LEU A 50 -4.37 8.46 11.74
C LEU A 50 -5.04 7.87 12.99
N PRO A 51 -5.81 8.67 13.73
CA PRO A 51 -6.58 8.15 14.85
C PRO A 51 -7.66 7.17 14.34
N GLU A 52 -7.84 6.09 15.09
CA GLU A 52 -8.94 5.15 14.84
C GLU A 52 -10.28 5.82 15.11
N GLU A 53 -11.12 5.91 14.07
CA GLU A 53 -12.42 6.57 14.13
C GLU A 53 -13.52 5.65 13.63
N SER A 54 -14.53 5.41 14.48
CA SER A 54 -15.68 4.58 14.13
C SER A 54 -16.37 5.08 12.86
N GLY A 55 -16.60 4.18 11.91
CA GLY A 55 -17.21 4.49 10.62
C GLY A 55 -16.22 4.86 9.50
N LYS A 56 -14.95 5.15 9.81
CA LYS A 56 -13.89 5.46 8.82
C LYS A 56 -13.14 4.19 8.36
N HIS A 57 -11.82 4.16 8.54
CA HIS A 57 -10.96 3.04 8.24
C HIS A 57 -11.00 2.03 9.39
N TRP A 58 -10.68 0.77 9.10
CA TRP A 58 -10.69 -0.32 10.09
C TRP A 58 -9.25 -0.73 10.35
N VAL A 59 -8.77 -0.54 11.58
CA VAL A 59 -7.42 -0.94 12.00
C VAL A 59 -7.52 -2.25 12.74
N PHE A 60 -6.75 -3.24 12.29
CA PHE A 60 -6.61 -4.54 12.93
C PHE A 60 -5.22 -4.67 13.51
N HIS A 61 -5.15 -4.94 14.80
CA HIS A 61 -3.91 -5.14 15.53
C HIS A 61 -3.60 -6.61 15.75
N GLU A 62 -2.32 -6.93 15.92
CA GLU A 62 -1.85 -8.26 16.28
C GLU A 62 -0.86 -8.23 17.44
N THR A 63 -0.79 -9.33 18.19
CA THR A 63 0.18 -9.46 19.28
C THR A 63 1.53 -9.91 18.74
N SER A 64 2.52 -9.04 18.87
CA SER A 64 3.92 -9.37 18.59
C SER A 64 4.40 -10.58 19.40
N GLN A 65 5.09 -11.51 18.74
CA GLN A 65 5.68 -12.69 19.39
C GLN A 65 7.09 -12.42 19.95
N THR A 66 7.71 -11.30 19.58
CA THR A 66 9.09 -10.94 19.97
C THR A 66 9.18 -9.69 20.83
N ASP A 67 8.13 -8.86 20.86
CA ASP A 67 8.03 -7.65 21.66
C ASP A 67 6.61 -7.50 22.23
N LEU A 68 6.38 -8.01 23.44
CA LEU A 68 5.06 -8.00 24.08
C LEU A 68 4.49 -6.59 24.34
N GLY A 69 5.31 -5.54 24.24
CA GLY A 69 4.88 -4.15 24.39
C GLY A 69 4.53 -3.47 23.07
N ALA A 70 4.75 -4.12 21.93
CA ALA A 70 4.53 -3.52 20.62
C ALA A 70 3.04 -3.48 20.27
N ASP A 71 2.58 -2.30 19.87
CA ASP A 71 1.28 -2.07 19.24
C ASP A 71 1.43 -2.25 17.72
N LEU A 72 1.19 -3.48 17.24
CA LEU A 72 1.42 -3.84 15.84
C LEU A 72 0.13 -3.79 15.04
N ILE A 73 0.10 -2.92 14.04
CA ILE A 73 -0.94 -2.91 13.01
C ILE A 73 -0.65 -4.03 12.01
N CYS A 74 -1.56 -5.01 11.93
CA CYS A 74 -1.51 -6.09 10.96
C CYS A 74 -2.12 -5.66 9.61
N ARG A 75 -3.21 -4.88 9.67
CA ARG A 75 -3.96 -4.48 8.48
C ARG A 75 -4.80 -3.23 8.73
N ILE A 76 -4.93 -2.40 7.69
CA ILE A 76 -5.89 -1.31 7.63
C ILE A 76 -6.80 -1.54 6.42
N GLU A 77 -8.11 -1.57 6.63
CA GLU A 77 -9.12 -1.74 5.58
C GLU A 77 -10.02 -0.49 5.45
N LYS A 78 -10.76 -0.40 4.33
CA LYS A 78 -11.77 0.65 4.08
C LYS A 78 -11.22 2.10 4.16
N MET A 79 -9.94 2.27 3.83
CA MET A 79 -9.23 3.56 3.91
C MET A 79 -9.49 4.50 2.73
N SER A 80 -9.70 3.98 1.52
CA SER A 80 -9.75 4.80 0.28
C SER A 80 -10.77 5.95 0.28
N PRO A 81 -11.98 5.83 0.88
CA PRO A 81 -12.92 6.97 0.96
C PRO A 81 -12.44 8.12 1.85
N PHE A 82 -11.46 7.88 2.72
CA PHE A 82 -11.01 8.83 3.75
C PHE A 82 -9.54 9.25 3.58
N PHE A 83 -8.79 8.53 2.74
CA PHE A 83 -7.38 8.77 2.50
C PHE A 83 -7.08 8.75 0.99
N ALA A 84 -6.75 9.93 0.45
CA ALA A 84 -6.63 10.11 -1.00
C ALA A 84 -5.41 9.41 -1.62
N GLY A 85 -4.32 9.19 -0.86
CA GLY A 85 -3.07 8.65 -1.42
C GLY A 85 -3.25 7.26 -2.06
N PHE A 86 -3.87 6.32 -1.34
CA PHE A 86 -4.12 4.97 -1.88
C PHE A 86 -5.15 4.93 -3.01
N ALA A 87 -5.94 6.00 -3.22
CA ALA A 87 -6.83 6.08 -4.37
C ALA A 87 -6.06 6.17 -5.70
N GLU A 88 -4.76 6.49 -5.68
CA GLU A 88 -3.92 6.53 -6.88
C GLU A 88 -3.49 5.15 -7.38
N LEU A 89 -3.70 4.08 -6.61
CA LEU A 89 -3.44 2.69 -7.02
C LEU A 89 -4.62 2.02 -7.75
N GLY A 90 -5.75 2.72 -7.91
CA GLY A 90 -7.03 2.18 -8.42
C GLY A 90 -7.47 2.74 -9.76
#